data_AF-A0A8H8BV96-F1
#
_entry.id   AF-A0A8H8BV96-F1
#
_cell.length_a   1.000
_cell.length_b   1.000
_cell.length_c   1.000
_cell.angle_alpha   90.00
_cell.angle_beta   90.00
_cell.angle_gamma   90.00
#
_symmetry.space_group_name_H-M   'P 1'
#
loop_
_entity.id
_entity.type
_entity.pdbx_description
1 polymer ?
#
loop_
_entity_poly.entity_id
_entity_poly.type
_entity_poly.pdbx_seq_one_letter_code
_entity_poly.pdbx_strand_id
1 'polypeptide(L)'
;MSRPMHKWEAARCMMRANPSAWFGKSPIENRDLDLLNAYPVSFVDYEQGSYLRKVYHMKAGEGLKQTDWKVEQDVECKRMIASAGGKLIGFDFQPLDETHWASMTINVNISAPPGQPFQWGFLSTSPKNIRILKGPADTCDLHPWDAMILRDCTTNTSSLHAVSKVSRRKWDILLIKCCEDFDHPWVVATLLDVGPFDPKTSHRCLDKSACGCIFSH
;
A
#
# COMPACT_ATOMS: atom_id res chain seq x y z
N MET A 1 3.73 -27.19 -20.06
CA MET A 1 2.63 -26.21 -20.17
C MET A 1 2.92 -25.09 -19.19
N SER A 2 3.15 -23.87 -19.67
CA SER A 2 3.32 -22.70 -18.79
C SER A 2 1.97 -22.32 -18.19
N ARG A 3 1.92 -22.06 -16.88
CA ARG A 3 0.69 -21.59 -16.21
C ARG A 3 0.24 -20.27 -16.88
N PRO A 4 -1.07 -20.02 -17.04
CA PRO A 4 -1.56 -18.69 -17.39
C PRO A 4 -1.02 -17.64 -16.41
N MET A 5 -0.58 -16.51 -16.96
CA MET A 5 -0.06 -15.36 -16.22
C MET A 5 -1.22 -14.62 -15.54
N HIS A 6 -1.08 -14.31 -14.26
CA HIS A 6 -2.10 -13.55 -13.51
C HIS A 6 -2.15 -12.09 -13.97
N LYS A 7 -3.29 -11.40 -13.78
CA LYS A 7 -3.43 -9.99 -14.19
C LYS A 7 -2.41 -9.07 -13.53
N TRP A 8 -2.11 -9.29 -12.25
CA TRP A 8 -1.13 -8.46 -11.54
C TRP A 8 0.29 -8.66 -12.08
N GLU A 9 0.63 -9.87 -12.55
CA GLU A 9 1.92 -10.16 -13.20
C GLU A 9 2.02 -9.43 -14.54
N ALA A 10 0.94 -9.48 -15.33
CA ALA A 10 0.84 -8.78 -16.61
C ALA A 10 0.97 -7.25 -16.44
N ALA A 11 0.22 -6.69 -15.50
CA ALA A 11 0.24 -5.27 -15.16
C ALA A 11 1.63 -4.83 -14.69
N ARG A 12 2.27 -5.60 -13.81
CA ARG A 12 3.64 -5.33 -13.36
C ARG A 12 4.63 -5.35 -14.52
N CYS A 13 4.54 -6.33 -15.41
CA CYS A 13 5.39 -6.40 -16.61
C CYS A 13 5.20 -5.18 -17.52
N MET A 14 3.96 -4.77 -17.77
CA MET A 14 3.66 -3.57 -18.56
C MET A 14 4.19 -2.29 -17.89
N MET A 15 3.97 -2.15 -16.59
CA MET A 15 4.44 -1.01 -15.82
C MET A 15 5.96 -0.92 -15.82
N ARG A 16 6.67 -2.05 -15.75
CA ARG A 16 8.14 -2.10 -15.85
C ARG A 16 8.63 -1.73 -17.25
N ALA A 17 7.94 -2.20 -18.29
CA ALA A 17 8.32 -1.95 -19.69
C ALA A 17 8.06 -0.50 -20.13
N ASN A 18 6.98 0.10 -19.63
CA ASN A 18 6.61 1.47 -19.97
C ASN A 18 6.04 2.23 -18.76
N PRO A 19 6.87 2.64 -17.79
CA PRO A 19 6.40 3.35 -16.60
C PRO A 19 5.66 4.66 -16.93
N SER A 20 6.07 5.39 -17.98
CA SER A 20 5.49 6.70 -18.30
C SER A 20 3.99 6.63 -18.65
N ALA A 21 3.50 5.49 -19.15
CA ALA A 21 2.07 5.28 -19.39
C ALA A 21 1.22 5.32 -18.11
N TRP A 22 1.81 5.01 -16.95
CA TRP A 22 1.14 4.99 -15.64
C TRP A 22 1.32 6.29 -14.88
N PHE A 23 2.51 6.88 -14.97
CA PHE A 23 2.85 8.10 -14.24
C PHE A 23 2.37 9.37 -14.96
N GLY A 24 2.05 9.27 -16.26
CA GLY A 24 1.60 10.40 -17.06
C GLY A 24 2.62 11.54 -17.04
N LYS A 25 2.20 12.72 -16.58
CA LYS A 25 3.08 13.90 -16.42
C LYS A 25 3.80 13.94 -15.07
N SER A 26 3.49 13.03 -14.15
CA SER A 26 4.14 12.97 -12.85
C SER A 26 5.59 12.51 -12.99
N PRO A 27 6.54 13.09 -12.25
CA PRO A 27 7.92 12.61 -12.27
C PRO A 27 7.99 11.16 -11.80
N ILE A 28 8.85 10.39 -12.46
CA ILE A 28 9.24 9.04 -12.06
C ILE A 28 10.58 9.18 -11.32
N GLU A 29 10.60 8.81 -10.05
CA GLU A 29 11.80 8.89 -9.23
C GLU A 29 12.63 7.60 -9.38
N ASN A 30 13.94 7.66 -9.17
CA ASN A 30 14.79 6.46 -9.21
C ASN A 30 14.29 5.37 -8.25
N ARG A 31 13.78 5.77 -7.09
CA ARG A 31 13.17 4.86 -6.11
C ARG A 31 11.92 4.15 -6.63
N ASP A 32 11.16 4.79 -7.52
CA ASP A 32 10.04 4.13 -8.20
C ASP A 32 10.56 3.05 -9.15
N LEU A 33 11.59 3.39 -9.94
CA LEU A 33 12.22 2.44 -10.87
C LEU A 33 12.85 1.25 -10.14
N ASP A 34 13.51 1.49 -9.00
CA ASP A 34 14.08 0.43 -8.16
C ASP A 34 12.99 -0.55 -7.70
N LEU A 35 11.83 -0.03 -7.27
CA LEU A 35 10.68 -0.85 -6.88
C LEU A 35 10.11 -1.65 -8.07
N LEU A 36 9.96 -1.03 -9.24
CA LEU A 36 9.44 -1.71 -10.44
C LEU A 36 10.36 -2.82 -10.95
N ASN A 37 11.66 -2.68 -10.73
CA ASN A 37 12.68 -3.63 -11.15
C ASN A 37 13.08 -4.64 -10.06
N ALA A 38 12.59 -4.47 -8.83
CA ALA A 38 12.94 -5.36 -7.72
C ALA A 38 12.49 -6.80 -7.97
N TYR A 39 13.33 -7.75 -7.56
CA TYR A 39 13.00 -9.17 -7.60
C TYR A 39 12.03 -9.54 -6.46
N PRO A 40 11.15 -10.54 -6.66
CA PRO A 40 10.30 -11.05 -5.59
C PRO A 40 11.13 -11.47 -4.38
N VAL A 41 10.69 -11.10 -3.18
CA VAL A 41 11.34 -11.54 -1.95
C VAL A 41 10.84 -12.93 -1.57
N SER A 42 11.74 -13.80 -1.10
CA SER A 42 11.45 -15.23 -0.92
C SER A 42 10.46 -15.55 0.20
N PHE A 43 10.16 -14.59 1.09
CA PHE A 43 9.29 -14.78 2.24
C PHE A 43 7.84 -14.35 1.99
N VAL A 44 7.51 -13.85 0.79
CA VAL A 44 6.16 -13.35 0.46
C VAL A 44 5.46 -14.32 -0.48
N ASP A 45 4.20 -14.60 -0.17
CA ASP A 45 3.25 -15.23 -1.08
C ASP A 45 2.50 -14.14 -1.85
N TYR A 46 2.82 -14.03 -3.15
CA TYR A 46 2.29 -13.01 -4.07
C TYR A 46 0.97 -13.41 -4.72
N GLU A 47 0.52 -14.67 -4.61
CA GLU A 47 -0.60 -15.15 -5.43
C GLU A 47 -1.96 -14.90 -4.78
N GLN A 48 -2.12 -15.21 -3.49
CA GLN A 48 -3.37 -14.98 -2.73
C GLN A 48 -3.16 -14.65 -1.24
N GLY A 49 -1.92 -14.68 -0.76
CA GLY A 49 -1.62 -14.41 0.64
C GLY A 49 -1.44 -12.92 0.98
N SER A 50 -1.11 -12.06 0.01
CA SER A 50 -0.64 -10.71 0.27
C SER A 50 -1.40 -9.64 -0.50
N TYR A 51 -2.13 -8.80 0.22
CA TYR A 51 -3.07 -7.83 -0.35
C TYR A 51 -3.29 -6.63 0.58
N LEU A 52 -3.81 -5.54 0.01
CA LEU A 52 -4.30 -4.40 0.79
C LEU A 52 -5.57 -4.79 1.51
N ARG A 53 -5.61 -4.66 2.84
CA ARG A 53 -6.76 -5.11 3.62
C ARG A 53 -7.64 -3.94 4.08
N LYS A 54 -7.04 -3.00 4.83
CA LYS A 54 -7.80 -1.98 5.56
C LYS A 54 -7.12 -0.62 5.56
N VAL A 55 -7.93 0.42 5.68
CA VAL A 55 -7.53 1.77 6.04
C VAL A 55 -8.02 2.04 7.47
N TYR A 56 -7.08 2.32 8.37
CA TYR A 56 -7.35 2.83 9.71
C TYR A 56 -7.27 4.34 9.67
N HIS A 57 -8.26 5.04 10.21
CA HIS A 57 -8.33 6.49 10.10
C HIS A 57 -9.09 7.14 11.25
N MET A 58 -8.71 8.37 11.57
CA MET A 58 -9.30 9.17 12.62
C MET A 58 -9.31 10.63 12.17
N LYS A 59 -10.49 11.24 12.08
CA LYS A 59 -10.63 12.68 11.88
C LYS A 59 -10.49 13.41 13.20
N ALA A 60 -10.08 14.67 13.17
CA ALA A 60 -9.99 15.51 14.35
C ALA A 60 -11.36 15.60 15.04
N GLY A 61 -11.40 15.25 16.34
CA GLY A 61 -12.65 15.22 17.11
C GLY A 61 -13.50 13.95 16.92
N GLU A 62 -13.07 12.97 16.13
CA GLU A 62 -13.73 11.68 15.97
C GLU A 62 -12.93 10.53 16.61
N GLY A 63 -13.60 9.39 16.85
CA GLY A 63 -12.93 8.15 17.25
C GLY A 63 -12.25 7.43 16.09
N LEU A 64 -11.33 6.51 16.41
CA LEU A 64 -10.65 5.65 15.43
C LEU A 64 -11.68 4.78 14.68
N LYS A 65 -11.63 4.84 13.36
CA LYS A 65 -12.44 4.03 12.44
C LYS A 65 -11.55 3.12 11.60
N GLN A 66 -12.15 2.06 11.07
CA GLN A 66 -11.54 1.16 10.10
C GLN A 66 -12.47 0.97 8.91
N THR A 67 -11.92 0.99 7.70
CA THR A 67 -12.62 0.72 6.45
C THR A 67 -11.91 -0.42 5.74
N ASP A 68 -12.66 -1.48 5.42
CA ASP A 68 -12.16 -2.54 4.55
C ASP A 68 -12.13 -2.03 3.10
N TRP A 69 -11.02 -2.22 2.40
CA TRP A 69 -10.87 -1.66 1.05
C TRP A 69 -11.28 -2.68 0.00
N LYS A 70 -12.58 -2.73 -0.28
CA LYS A 70 -13.19 -3.59 -1.31
C LYS A 70 -13.44 -2.81 -2.61
N VAL A 71 -13.90 -3.51 -3.65
CA VAL A 71 -14.22 -2.90 -4.95
C VAL A 71 -15.24 -1.77 -4.81
N GLU A 72 -16.26 -1.94 -3.96
CA GLU A 72 -17.36 -0.98 -3.78
C GLU A 72 -16.89 0.30 -3.08
N GLN A 73 -15.90 0.20 -2.19
CA GLN A 73 -15.34 1.34 -1.45
C GLN A 73 -14.09 1.93 -2.14
N ASP A 74 -13.71 1.46 -3.33
CA ASP A 74 -12.42 1.83 -3.92
C ASP A 74 -12.29 3.34 -4.18
N VAL A 75 -13.34 3.95 -4.73
CA VAL A 75 -13.37 5.40 -4.99
C VAL A 75 -13.32 6.18 -3.68
N GLU A 76 -14.09 5.78 -2.67
CA GLU A 76 -14.10 6.45 -1.37
C GLU A 76 -12.72 6.37 -0.68
N CYS A 77 -12.10 5.20 -0.68
CA CYS A 77 -10.76 5.00 -0.09
C CYS A 77 -9.69 5.83 -0.79
N LYS A 78 -9.70 5.90 -2.12
CA LYS A 78 -8.80 6.80 -2.89
C LYS A 78 -9.00 8.26 -2.49
N ARG A 79 -10.25 8.72 -2.39
CA ARG A 79 -10.56 10.11 -1.99
C ARG A 79 -10.14 10.39 -0.55
N MET A 80 -10.33 9.46 0.38
CA MET A 80 -9.86 9.59 1.76
C MET A 80 -8.34 9.77 1.82
N ILE A 81 -7.58 8.95 1.08
CA ILE A 81 -6.11 9.02 1.05
C ILE A 81 -5.63 10.31 0.42
N ALA A 82 -6.26 10.75 -0.67
CA ALA A 82 -5.96 12.05 -1.27
C ALA A 82 -6.15 13.19 -0.27
N SER A 83 -7.28 13.15 0.45
CA SER A 83 -7.62 14.17 1.47
C SER A 83 -6.65 14.14 2.66
N ALA A 84 -5.99 13.01 2.92
CA ALA A 84 -4.97 12.85 3.95
C ALA A 84 -3.53 13.12 3.45
N GLY A 85 -3.37 13.59 2.21
CA GLY A 85 -2.08 14.01 1.63
C GLY A 85 -1.41 12.99 0.71
N GLY A 86 -2.08 11.88 0.37
CA GLY A 86 -1.62 10.98 -0.69
C GLY A 86 -1.82 11.56 -2.08
N LYS A 87 -1.05 11.07 -3.06
CA LYS A 87 -1.10 11.58 -4.44
C LYS A 87 -1.90 10.64 -5.32
N LEU A 88 -2.90 11.16 -6.02
CA LEU A 88 -3.61 10.45 -7.08
C LEU A 88 -3.16 10.99 -8.44
N ILE A 89 -2.72 10.10 -9.33
CA ILE A 89 -2.17 10.45 -10.64
C ILE A 89 -3.08 9.86 -11.72
N GLY A 90 -3.57 10.71 -12.62
CA GLY A 90 -4.49 10.32 -13.69
C GLY A 90 -5.94 10.15 -13.26
N PHE A 91 -6.28 10.45 -12.00
CA PHE A 91 -7.67 10.45 -11.51
C PHE A 91 -8.23 11.87 -11.43
N ASP A 92 -9.46 12.05 -11.92
CA ASP A 92 -10.19 13.32 -11.87
C ASP A 92 -11.14 13.39 -10.66
N PHE A 93 -10.66 13.01 -9.48
CA PHE A 93 -11.47 13.14 -8.27
C PHE A 93 -11.37 14.54 -7.70
N GLN A 94 -12.52 15.14 -7.43
CA GLN A 94 -12.59 16.25 -6.48
C GLN A 94 -12.15 15.72 -5.11
N PRO A 95 -11.14 16.32 -4.45
CA PRO A 95 -10.84 16.02 -3.05
C PRO A 95 -12.14 16.09 -2.22
N LEU A 96 -12.27 15.26 -1.20
CA LEU A 96 -13.25 15.59 -0.16
C LEU A 96 -12.76 16.88 0.49
N ASP A 97 -13.66 17.71 1.02
CA ASP A 97 -13.30 18.94 1.76
C ASP A 97 -12.10 18.69 2.66
N GLU A 98 -11.23 19.69 2.84
CA GLU A 98 -10.02 19.59 3.67
C GLU A 98 -10.35 18.96 5.02
N THR A 99 -10.14 17.66 5.09
CA THR A 99 -10.52 16.87 6.24
C THR A 99 -9.32 16.89 7.16
N HIS A 100 -9.47 17.46 8.34
CA HIS A 100 -8.42 17.42 9.34
C HIS A 100 -8.28 15.98 9.86
N TRP A 101 -7.34 15.22 9.30
CA TRP A 101 -7.01 13.87 9.74
C TRP A 101 -6.05 13.92 10.93
N ALA A 102 -6.48 13.37 12.07
CA ALA A 102 -5.61 13.17 13.23
C ALA A 102 -4.66 11.99 13.02
N SER A 103 -5.14 10.92 12.37
CA SER A 103 -4.30 9.81 11.94
C SER A 103 -4.91 9.08 10.75
N MET A 104 -4.06 8.54 9.88
CA MET A 104 -4.46 7.57 8.88
C MET A 104 -3.30 6.62 8.60
N THR A 105 -3.60 5.33 8.52
CA THR A 105 -2.63 4.26 8.31
C THR A 105 -3.25 3.19 7.44
N ILE A 106 -2.49 2.71 6.47
CA ILE A 106 -2.95 1.70 5.53
C ILE A 106 -2.27 0.38 5.86
N ASN A 107 -3.05 -0.70 5.99
CA ASN A 107 -2.51 -2.02 6.31
C ASN A 107 -2.49 -2.91 5.07
N VAL A 108 -1.28 -3.32 4.69
CA VAL A 108 -1.04 -4.37 3.72
C VAL A 108 -0.79 -5.67 4.46
N ASN A 109 -1.64 -6.67 4.20
CA ASN A 109 -1.40 -8.03 4.67
C ASN A 109 -0.27 -8.66 3.84
N ILE A 110 0.71 -9.24 4.51
CA ILE A 110 1.80 -10.00 3.90
C ILE A 110 1.75 -11.40 4.51
N SER A 111 1.56 -12.41 3.68
CA SER A 111 1.63 -13.82 4.07
C SER A 111 2.85 -14.47 3.41
N ALA A 112 3.32 -15.58 3.99
CA ALA A 112 4.44 -16.32 3.41
C ALA A 112 3.99 -17.56 2.64
N PRO A 113 4.83 -18.08 1.73
CA PRO A 113 4.51 -19.28 0.97
C PRO A 113 4.32 -20.52 1.88
N PRO A 114 3.49 -21.50 1.45
CA PRO A 114 3.35 -22.75 2.15
C PRO A 114 4.71 -23.42 2.46
N GLY A 115 4.87 -23.91 3.69
CA GLY A 115 6.09 -24.61 4.13
C GLY A 115 7.28 -23.70 4.51
N GLN A 116 7.16 -22.38 4.37
CA GLN A 116 8.15 -21.42 4.88
C GLN A 116 7.84 -21.02 6.33
N PRO A 117 8.86 -20.79 7.17
CA PRO A 117 8.66 -20.26 8.52
C PRO A 117 8.38 -18.74 8.46
N PHE A 118 7.17 -18.33 8.09
CA PHE A 118 6.51 -17.03 8.36
C PHE A 118 5.01 -17.21 8.12
N GLN A 119 4.12 -16.74 9.00
CA GLN A 119 2.69 -17.06 8.83
C GLN A 119 1.82 -15.91 8.32
N TRP A 120 1.93 -14.66 8.79
CA TRP A 120 1.30 -13.47 8.16
C TRP A 120 1.46 -12.21 9.03
N GLY A 121 1.29 -11.02 8.46
CA GLY A 121 1.17 -9.79 9.27
C GLY A 121 0.96 -8.53 8.44
N PHE A 122 1.11 -7.37 9.09
CA PHE A 122 0.84 -6.08 8.46
C PHE A 122 2.09 -5.22 8.30
N LEU A 123 2.18 -4.60 7.12
CA LEU A 123 3.04 -3.46 6.85
C LEU A 123 2.17 -2.22 6.65
N SER A 124 2.67 -1.09 7.15
CA SER A 124 1.88 0.12 7.28
C SER A 124 2.66 1.38 6.96
N THR A 125 1.99 2.35 6.33
CA THR A 125 2.55 3.69 6.05
C THR A 125 1.50 4.78 6.20
N SER A 126 1.96 6.04 6.20
CA SER A 126 1.12 7.24 6.22
C SER A 126 0.75 7.70 4.80
N PRO A 127 -0.41 8.33 4.58
CA PRO A 127 -0.88 8.74 3.26
C PRO A 127 0.09 9.59 2.43
N LYS A 128 0.88 10.48 3.05
CA LYS A 128 1.90 11.28 2.35
C LYS A 128 2.96 10.45 1.60
N ASN A 129 3.13 9.18 1.96
CA ASN A 129 4.06 8.25 1.34
C ASN A 129 3.40 7.43 0.23
N ILE A 130 2.17 7.76 -0.17
CA ILE A 130 1.34 6.97 -1.06
C ILE A 130 1.14 7.69 -2.39
N ARG A 131 1.30 6.94 -3.47
CA ARG A 131 0.92 7.33 -4.82
C ARG A 131 -0.01 6.28 -5.39
N ILE A 132 -1.17 6.69 -5.89
CA ILE A 132 -2.10 5.82 -6.63
C ILE A 132 -2.12 6.31 -8.07
N LEU A 133 -1.84 5.39 -8.99
CA LEU A 133 -1.69 5.63 -10.41
C LEU A 133 -2.86 4.99 -11.13
N LYS A 134 -3.56 5.77 -11.96
CA LYS A 134 -4.57 5.21 -12.86
C LYS A 134 -3.87 4.39 -13.94
N GLY A 135 -4.47 3.24 -14.26
CA GLY A 135 -4.03 2.42 -15.36
C GLY A 135 -4.07 3.11 -16.72
N PRO A 136 -3.23 2.66 -17.67
CA PRO A 136 -3.39 2.95 -19.08
C PRO A 136 -4.79 2.56 -19.59
N ALA A 137 -5.37 3.39 -20.46
CA ALA A 137 -6.74 3.25 -20.95
C ALA A 137 -6.98 1.97 -21.77
N ASP A 138 -5.92 1.35 -22.29
CA ASP A 138 -5.93 0.14 -23.11
C ASP A 138 -6.06 -1.16 -22.30
N THR A 139 -6.04 -1.11 -20.97
CA THR A 139 -5.98 -2.32 -20.12
C THR A 139 -7.33 -3.03 -19.91
N CYS A 140 -8.43 -2.31 -19.58
CA CYS A 140 -9.84 -2.78 -19.61
C CYS A 140 -10.74 -1.67 -19.08
N ASP A 141 -11.78 -1.25 -19.81
CA ASP A 141 -12.67 -0.17 -19.37
C ASP A 141 -13.50 -0.53 -18.13
N LEU A 142 -13.86 -1.80 -17.97
CA LEU A 142 -14.69 -2.29 -16.85
C LEU A 142 -13.87 -2.62 -15.59
N HIS A 143 -12.61 -3.00 -15.76
CA HIS A 143 -11.72 -3.41 -14.68
C HIS A 143 -10.34 -2.75 -14.86
N PRO A 144 -10.25 -1.42 -14.76
CA PRO A 144 -9.01 -0.69 -15.01
C PRO A 144 -7.92 -1.18 -14.06
N TRP A 145 -6.73 -1.40 -14.60
CA TRP A 145 -5.57 -1.81 -13.81
C TRP A 145 -4.97 -0.60 -13.14
N ASP A 146 -5.28 -0.36 -11.87
CA ASP A 146 -4.63 0.70 -11.12
C ASP A 146 -3.39 0.18 -10.39
N ALA A 147 -2.42 1.05 -10.13
CA ALA A 147 -1.25 0.73 -9.33
C ALA A 147 -1.18 1.63 -8.09
N MET A 148 -0.64 1.10 -6.99
CA MET A 148 -0.41 1.85 -5.77
C MET A 148 1.00 1.58 -5.28
N ILE A 149 1.75 2.66 -5.06
CA ILE A 149 3.08 2.64 -4.47
C ILE A 149 2.94 3.13 -3.03
N LEU A 150 3.34 2.28 -2.09
CA LEU A 150 3.42 2.59 -0.67
C LEU A 150 4.88 2.65 -0.26
N ARG A 151 5.33 3.81 0.22
CA ARG A 151 6.73 3.97 0.65
C ARG A 151 6.90 3.91 2.15
N ASP A 152 8.10 3.53 2.58
CA ASP A 152 8.53 3.53 3.99
C ASP A 152 7.57 2.74 4.89
N CYS A 153 7.03 1.63 4.40
CA CYS A 153 6.15 0.77 5.17
C CYS A 153 6.91 0.06 6.29
N THR A 154 6.31 0.02 7.48
CA THR A 154 6.88 -0.59 8.69
C THR A 154 5.87 -1.50 9.36
N THR A 155 6.35 -2.44 10.17
CA THR A 155 5.46 -3.30 10.96
C THR A 155 4.83 -2.51 12.09
N ASN A 156 3.51 -2.61 12.30
CA ASN A 156 2.82 -1.96 13.42
C ASN A 156 2.59 -2.91 14.61
N THR A 157 1.82 -3.98 14.44
CA THR A 157 1.45 -4.96 15.47
C THR A 157 0.97 -6.25 14.79
N SER A 158 1.87 -7.21 14.55
CA SER A 158 1.53 -8.50 13.95
C SER A 158 2.64 -9.53 14.16
N SER A 159 2.47 -10.77 13.69
CA SER A 159 3.54 -11.78 13.76
C SER A 159 4.81 -11.34 13.00
N LEU A 160 4.66 -10.50 11.95
CA LEU A 160 5.81 -9.88 11.27
C LEU A 160 6.64 -8.98 12.19
N HIS A 161 6.00 -8.34 13.18
CA HIS A 161 6.71 -7.50 14.14
C HIS A 161 7.70 -8.30 15.00
N ALA A 162 7.34 -9.54 15.34
CA ALA A 162 8.20 -10.44 16.10
C ALA A 162 9.45 -10.89 15.33
N VAL A 163 9.51 -10.63 14.02
CA VAL A 163 10.62 -11.08 13.19
C VAL A 163 11.57 -9.94 12.86
N SER A 164 12.70 -9.94 13.57
CA SER A 164 13.71 -8.88 13.54
C SER A 164 14.20 -8.50 12.14
N LYS A 165 14.37 -9.47 11.23
CA LYS A 165 14.80 -9.20 9.84
C LYS A 165 13.75 -8.46 9.00
N VAL A 166 12.49 -8.44 9.43
CA VAL A 166 11.41 -7.68 8.77
C VAL A 166 11.09 -6.42 9.56
N SER A 167 10.92 -6.53 10.88
CA SER A 167 10.46 -5.43 11.73
C SER A 167 11.48 -4.32 11.96
N ARG A 168 12.77 -4.59 11.73
CA ARG A 168 13.84 -3.58 11.75
C ARG A 168 14.14 -2.98 10.37
N ARG A 169 13.27 -3.20 9.39
CA ARG A 169 13.43 -2.72 8.01
C ARG A 169 12.24 -1.87 7.61
N LYS A 170 12.48 -0.99 6.64
CA LYS A 170 11.45 -0.28 5.89
C LYS A 170 11.24 -0.96 4.55
N TRP A 171 10.01 -0.97 4.08
CA TRP A 171 9.63 -1.63 2.84
C TRP A 171 8.88 -0.67 1.93
N ASP A 172 9.24 -0.64 0.66
CA ASP A 172 8.38 -0.10 -0.37
C ASP A 172 7.56 -1.23 -1.00
N ILE A 173 6.30 -0.97 -1.28
CA ILE A 173 5.35 -1.97 -1.75
C ILE A 173 4.67 -1.44 -3.01
N LEU A 174 4.69 -2.25 -4.07
CA LEU A 174 3.85 -2.08 -5.24
C LEU A 174 2.63 -2.99 -5.09
N LEU A 175 1.45 -2.38 -5.14
CA LEU A 175 0.16 -3.06 -5.23
C LEU A 175 -0.41 -2.83 -6.62
N ILE A 176 -1.06 -3.85 -7.17
CA ILE A 176 -1.82 -3.75 -8.41
C ILE A 176 -3.29 -4.06 -8.10
N LYS A 177 -4.19 -3.23 -8.60
CA LYS A 177 -5.61 -3.48 -8.56
C LYS A 177 -5.97 -4.52 -9.62
N CYS A 178 -6.36 -5.70 -9.16
CA CYS A 178 -6.92 -6.76 -9.97
C CYS A 178 -8.29 -7.06 -9.41
N CYS A 179 -9.35 -6.55 -10.06
CA CYS A 179 -10.75 -6.74 -9.66
C CYS A 179 -11.24 -8.21 -9.80
N GLU A 180 -10.36 -9.19 -9.65
CA GLU A 180 -10.67 -10.62 -9.69
C GLU A 180 -11.17 -11.11 -8.32
N ASP A 181 -10.72 -10.44 -7.24
CA ASP A 181 -11.24 -10.59 -5.88
C ASP A 181 -11.98 -9.30 -5.48
N PHE A 182 -13.27 -9.43 -5.18
CA PHE A 182 -14.10 -8.29 -4.77
C PHE A 182 -13.75 -7.79 -3.37
N ASP A 183 -13.38 -8.69 -2.46
CA ASP A 183 -13.05 -8.38 -1.08
C ASP A 183 -11.62 -7.85 -0.93
N HIS A 184 -10.71 -8.29 -1.82
CA HIS A 184 -9.28 -7.92 -1.80
C HIS A 184 -8.76 -7.47 -3.17
N PRO A 185 -9.27 -6.36 -3.73
CA PRO A 185 -8.99 -5.96 -5.10
C PRO A 185 -7.54 -5.53 -5.36
N TRP A 186 -6.73 -5.29 -4.34
CA TRP A 186 -5.36 -4.80 -4.45
C TRP A 186 -4.36 -5.86 -3.99
N VAL A 187 -3.67 -6.47 -4.94
CA VAL A 187 -2.71 -7.55 -4.71
C VAL A 187 -1.30 -6.98 -4.63
N VAL A 188 -0.51 -7.50 -3.70
CA VAL A 188 0.92 -7.17 -3.60
C VAL A 188 1.64 -7.75 -4.82
N ALA A 189 2.29 -6.91 -5.60
CA ALA A 189 3.03 -7.31 -6.81
C ALA A 189 4.55 -7.26 -6.60
N THR A 190 5.06 -6.37 -5.76
CA THR A 190 6.50 -6.25 -5.47
C THR A 190 6.76 -5.65 -4.10
N LEU A 191 7.81 -6.12 -3.43
CA LEU A 191 8.37 -5.51 -2.22
C LEU A 191 9.84 -5.16 -2.45
N LEU A 192 10.26 -4.02 -1.91
CA LEU A 192 11.66 -3.58 -1.90
C LEU A 192 12.07 -3.23 -0.47
N ASP A 193 13.18 -3.80 0.01
CA ASP A 193 13.81 -3.37 1.25
C ASP A 193 14.56 -2.06 1.01
N VAL A 194 14.12 -0.97 1.65
CA VAL A 194 14.69 0.37 1.47
C VAL A 194 15.62 0.79 2.59
N GLY A 195 15.93 -0.12 3.51
CA GLY A 195 16.91 0.12 4.57
C GLY A 195 16.39 -0.12 5.98
N PRO A 196 17.24 0.19 6.97
CA PRO A 196 16.89 -0.01 8.37
C PRO A 196 15.76 0.93 8.83
N PHE A 197 14.90 0.40 9.70
CA PHE A 197 13.94 1.16 10.47
C PHE A 197 14.44 1.30 11.91
N ASP A 198 14.51 2.54 12.41
CA ASP A 198 14.76 2.82 13.82
C ASP A 198 13.48 3.35 14.50
N PRO A 199 12.81 2.54 15.33
CA PRO A 199 11.62 2.94 16.07
C PRO A 199 11.85 4.16 16.98
N LYS A 200 13.08 4.35 17.48
CA LYS A 200 13.41 5.48 18.37
C LYS A 200 13.32 6.82 17.66
N THR A 201 13.53 6.84 16.34
CA THR A 201 13.41 8.05 15.51
C THR A 201 12.00 8.34 15.03
N SER A 202 11.07 7.37 15.10
CA SER A 202 9.69 7.51 14.59
C SER A 202 8.68 8.06 15.61
N HIS A 203 9.06 8.28 16.87
CA HIS A 203 8.20 8.87 17.92
C HIS A 203 7.90 10.38 17.74
N ARG A 204 7.85 10.89 16.51
CA ARG A 204 7.30 12.22 16.22
C ARG A 204 5.79 12.10 16.01
N CYS A 205 5.05 11.84 17.09
CA CYS A 205 3.68 12.35 17.17
C CYS A 205 3.80 13.87 17.11
N LEU A 206 3.44 14.46 15.97
CA LEU A 206 3.45 15.92 15.79
C LEU A 206 2.30 16.61 16.53
N ASP A 207 1.47 15.85 17.24
CA ASP A 207 0.53 16.43 18.18
C ASP A 207 0.20 15.44 19.32
N LYS A 208 0.80 15.66 20.49
CA LYS A 208 0.54 14.85 21.69
C LYS A 208 -0.88 15.08 22.24
N SER A 209 -1.60 16.08 21.76
CA SER A 209 -2.97 16.37 22.19
C SER A 209 -4.01 15.56 21.40
N ALA A 210 -3.69 15.14 20.16
CA ALA A 210 -4.58 14.37 19.29
C ALA A 210 -4.33 12.85 19.35
N CYS A 211 -3.11 12.43 19.69
CA CYS A 211 -2.82 11.03 20.00
C CYS A 211 -3.12 10.78 21.47
N GLY A 212 -4.28 10.19 21.76
CA GLY A 212 -4.60 9.58 23.06
C GLY A 212 -3.66 8.41 23.35
N CYS A 213 -2.38 8.69 23.55
CA CYS A 213 -1.38 7.76 24.03
C CYS A 213 -1.73 7.41 25.47
N ILE A 214 -2.58 6.40 25.63
CA ILE A 214 -2.74 5.68 26.89
C ILE A 214 -1.45 4.88 27.06
N PHE A 215 -0.43 5.51 27.67
CA PHE A 215 0.64 4.76 28.33
C PHE A 215 0.11 4.35 29.69
N SER A 216 -0.49 3.16 29.77
CA SER A 216 -0.62 2.45 31.04
C SER A 216 0.76 1.92 31.42
N HIS A 217 1.15 2.22 32.66
CA HIS A 217 2.42 1.84 33.31
C HIS A 217 2.77 0.35 33.20
#